data_AF-A0A7V9KIE9-F1
#
_entry.id   AF-A0A7V9KIE9-F1
#
_cell.length_a   1.000
_cell.length_b   1.000
_cell.length_c   1.000
_cell.angle_alpha   90.00
_cell.angle_beta   90.00
_cell.angle_gamma   90.00
#
_symmetry.space_group_name_H-M   'P 1'
#
loop_
_entity.id
_entity.type
_entity.pdbx_description
1 polymer ?
#
loop_
_entity_poly.entity_id
_entity_poly.type
_entity_poly.pdbx_seq_one_letter_code
_entity_poly.pdbx_strand_id
1 'polypeptide(L)' 'MTMTSPMLEYAFFEGRIVPFAEAKISIGTHAVQYGTGAFAGVRGYLDADGET' A
#
# COMPACT_ATOMS: atom_id res chain seq x y z
N MET A 1 -20.26 -7.80 0.58
CA MET A 1 -20.03 -6.71 -0.41
C MET A 1 -18.56 -6.34 -0.33
N THR A 2 -17.71 -7.11 -1.01
CA THR A 2 -16.25 -6.90 -0.95
C THR A 2 -15.91 -5.85 -2.00
N MET A 3 -15.59 -4.63 -1.54
CA MET A 3 -15.07 -3.58 -2.42
C MET A 3 -13.62 -3.90 -2.77
N THR A 4 -13.42 -4.80 -3.73
CA THR A 4 -12.11 -5.07 -4.33
C THR A 4 -11.65 -3.83 -5.08
N SER A 5 -10.47 -3.32 -4.76
CA SER A 5 -9.85 -2.23 -5.50
C SER A 5 -9.28 -2.76 -6.83
N PRO A 6 -9.49 -2.08 -7.96
CA PRO A 6 -9.02 -2.54 -9.27
C PRO A 6 -7.49 -2.47 -9.45
N MET A 7 -6.76 -1.85 -8.51
CA MET A 7 -5.30 -1.68 -8.60
C MET A 7 -4.50 -2.60 -7.67
N LEU A 8 -4.96 -2.81 -6.44
CA LEU A 8 -4.30 -3.65 -5.43
C LEU A 8 -5.35 -4.31 -4.53
N GLU A 9 -5.19 -5.60 -4.24
CA GLU A 9 -6.11 -6.35 -3.38
C GLU A 9 -5.83 -6.09 -1.88
N TYR A 10 -4.55 -6.08 -1.49
CA TYR A 10 -4.11 -5.92 -0.10
C TYR A 10 -3.07 -4.80 0.05
N ALA A 11 -2.97 -4.27 1.27
CA ALA A 11 -1.94 -3.33 1.68
C ALA A 11 -1.41 -3.71 3.07
N PHE A 12 -0.12 -3.44 3.32
CA PHE A 12 0.42 -3.49 4.67
C PHE A 12 0.18 -2.14 5.36
N PHE A 13 -0.55 -2.13 6.47
CA PHE A 13 -0.93 -0.93 7.19
C PHE A 13 -0.97 -1.22 8.69
N GLU A 14 -0.33 -0.36 9.49
CA GLU A 14 -0.28 -0.47 10.97
C GLU A 14 0.13 -1.86 11.50
N GLY A 15 1.19 -2.44 10.93
CA GLY A 15 1.77 -3.70 11.42
C GLY A 15 1.06 -4.97 10.95
N ARG A 16 0.07 -4.87 10.05
CA ARG A 16 -0.69 -6.01 9.54
C ARG A 16 -1.03 -5.86 8.05
N ILE A 17 -1.34 -6.99 7.40
CA ILE A 17 -1.88 -7.01 6.04
C ILE A 17 -3.40 -6.84 6.12
N VAL A 18 -3.94 -5.86 5.40
CA VAL A 18 -5.37 -5.53 5.37
C VAL A 18 -5.86 -5.40 3.91
N PRO A 19 -7.16 -5.59 3.62
CA PRO A 19 -7.72 -5.23 2.33
C PRO A 19 -7.41 -3.77 1.99
N PHE A 20 -7.08 -3.48 0.72
CA PHE A 20 -6.67 -2.13 0.31
C PHE A 20 -7.69 -1.05 0.68
N ALA A 21 -8.99 -1.39 0.60
CA ALA A 21 -10.08 -0.47 0.96
C ALA A 21 -10.08 -0.06 2.44
N GLU A 22 -9.39 -0.78 3.33
CA GLU A 22 -9.30 -0.47 4.77
C GLU A 22 -8.07 0.36 5.14
N ALA A 23 -7.05 0.41 4.26
CA ALA A 23 -5.83 1.20 4.47
C ALA A 23 -6.10 2.70 4.24
N LYS A 24 -6.79 3.34 5.19
CA LYS A 24 -7.22 4.74 5.12
C LYS A 24 -6.48 5.62 6.11
N ILE A 25 -6.22 6.86 5.71
CA ILE A 25 -5.75 7.94 6.57
C ILE A 25 -6.74 9.11 6.55
N SER A 26 -6.70 9.96 7.57
CA SER A 26 -7.50 11.19 7.60
C SER A 26 -7.00 12.21 6.60
N ILE A 27 -7.90 13.02 6.04
CA ILE A 27 -7.49 14.17 5.21
C ILE A 27 -6.66 15.19 6.00
N GLY A 28 -6.86 15.26 7.32
CA GLY A 28 -6.09 16.12 8.22
C GLY A 28 -4.71 15.60 8.60
N THR A 29 -4.27 14.46 8.04
CA THR A 29 -2.95 13.91 8.34
C THR A 29 -1.85 14.88 7.89
N HIS A 30 -0.93 15.18 8.81
CA HIS A 30 0.14 16.18 8.59
C HIS A 30 0.99 15.89 7.35
N ALA A 31 1.27 14.63 7.06
CA ALA A 31 2.00 14.23 5.85
C ALA A 31 1.29 14.65 4.54
N VAL A 32 -0.06 14.66 4.53
CA VAL A 32 -0.87 15.05 3.37
C VAL A 32 -0.94 16.56 3.23
N GLN A 33 -1.08 17.27 4.35
CA GLN A 33 -1.26 18.73 4.35
C GLN A 33 0.06 19.51 4.25
N TYR A 34 1.13 18.98 4.86
CA TYR A 34 2.39 19.71 5.06
C TYR A 34 3.61 18.92 4.58
N GLY A 35 3.41 17.81 3.86
CA GLY A 35 4.47 17.12 3.13
C GLY A 35 5.50 16.39 4.00
N THR A 36 5.28 16.25 5.30
CA THR A 36 6.16 15.49 6.20
C THR A 36 5.95 13.99 6.03
N GLY A 37 6.41 13.45 4.91
CA GLY A 37 6.40 12.03 4.61
C GLY A 37 7.70 11.60 3.94
N ALA A 38 8.08 10.35 4.15
CA ALA A 38 9.15 9.69 3.41
C ALA A 38 8.60 8.40 2.82
N PHE A 39 8.95 8.11 1.57
CA PHE A 39 8.53 6.90 0.88
C PHE A 39 9.73 6.30 0.14
N ALA A 40 9.70 4.98 -0.05
CA ALA A 40 10.68 4.25 -0.83
C ALA A 40 9.95 3.42 -1.89
N GLY A 41 10.62 3.18 -3.01
CA GLY A 41 10.16 2.27 -4.06
C GLY A 41 11.06 1.05 -4.10
N VAL A 42 10.46 -0.14 -4.05
CA VAL A 42 11.16 -1.41 -4.24
C VAL A 42 10.56 -2.08 -5.48
N ARG A 43 11.41 -2.68 -6.30
CA ARG A 43 10.98 -3.48 -7.46
C ARG A 43 11.26 -4.94 -7.18
N GLY A 44 10.23 -5.78 -7.28
CA GLY A 44 10.37 -7.22 -7.35
C GLY A 44 10.50 -7.63 -8.81
N TYR A 45 11.54 -8.37 -9.14
CA TYR A 45 11.70 -9.01 -10.44
C TYR A 45 11.61 -10.51 -10.22
N LEU A 46 10.85 -11.16 -11.09
CA LEU A 46 10.89 -12.61 -11.17
C LEU A 46 12.17 -13.01 -11.92
N ASP A 47 12.91 -13.98 -11.40
CA ASP A 47 14.02 -14.57 -12.16
C ASP A 47 13.50 -15.27 -13.44
N ALA A 48 14.37 -15.49 -14.42
CA ALA A 48 14.03 -16.09 -15.71
C ALA A 48 13.36 -17.47 -15.56
N ASP A 49 13.70 -18.18 -14.49
CA ASP A 49 13.18 -19.51 -14.17
C ASP A 49 11.85 -19.47 -13.38
N GLY A 50 11.39 -18.29 -12.94
CA GLY A 50 10.08 -18.13 -12.32
C GLY A 50 9.99 -18.44 -10.83
N GLU A 51 11.09 -18.83 -10.19
CA GLU A 51 11.09 -19.38 -8.83
C GLU A 51 11.49 -18.38 -7.72
N THR A 52 11.86 -17.15 -8.08
CA THR A 52 12.24 -16.10 -7.10
C THR A 52 11.75 -14.73 -7.50
#